data_AF-A0A821FZM5-F1
#
_entry.id   AF-A0A821FZM5-F1
#
_cell.length_a   1.000
_cell.length_b   1.000
_cell.length_c   1.000
_cell.angle_alpha   90.00
_cell.angle_beta   90.00
_cell.angle_gamma   90.00
#
_symmetry.space_group_name_H-M   'P 1'
#
loop_
_entity.id
_entity.type
_entity.pdbx_description
1 polymer ?
#
loop_
_entity_poly.entity_id
_entity_poly.type
_entity_poly.pdbx_seq_one_letter_code
_entity_poly.pdbx_strand_id
1 'polypeptide(L)'
;MEIQWTPESDQYGIHQLCLTPVDSQQQTGSQVCLNFQVDVDSPQFIRMHPTGIVPDNQSTWAIDIDRDIVSPRRLIGVNIHFFKRSNNEEVYRVDATSPAFVRYEPRRITFYTSGYTWNK
;
A
#
# COMPACT_ATOMS: atom_id res chain seq x y z
N MET A 1 0.88 11.62 -33.27
CA MET A 1 2.15 11.16 -32.68
C MET A 1 1.79 10.19 -31.57
N GLU A 2 2.16 8.93 -31.72
CA GLU A 2 1.96 7.90 -30.71
C GLU A 2 3.30 7.71 -30.00
N ILE A 3 3.31 7.88 -28.67
CA ILE A 3 4.51 7.64 -27.86
C ILE A 3 4.43 6.19 -27.41
N GLN A 4 5.28 5.34 -27.98
CA GLN A 4 5.43 3.96 -27.55
C GLN A 4 6.66 3.87 -26.64
N TRP A 5 6.45 3.31 -25.46
CA TRP A 5 7.50 3.05 -24.50
C TRP A 5 7.31 1.62 -23.97
N THR A 6 8.41 0.87 -23.90
CA THR A 6 8.47 -0.48 -23.34
C THR A 6 9.54 -0.44 -22.26
N PRO A 7 9.19 -0.73 -20.99
CA PRO A 7 10.17 -0.73 -19.92
C PRO A 7 11.28 -1.75 -20.18
N GLU A 8 12.50 -1.39 -19.83
CA GLU A 8 13.60 -2.34 -19.73
C GLU A 8 13.51 -3.12 -18.41
N SER A 9 14.12 -4.30 -18.35
CA SER A 9 14.04 -5.19 -17.19
C SER A 9 14.70 -4.65 -15.94
N ASP A 10 15.37 -3.50 -15.98
CA ASP A 10 15.98 -2.81 -14.85
C ASP A 10 15.21 -1.54 -14.43
N GLN A 11 14.20 -1.13 -15.21
CA GLN A 11 13.34 0.02 -14.95
C GLN A 11 12.21 -0.35 -13.98
N TYR A 12 12.57 -0.83 -12.79
CA TYR A 12 11.64 -1.13 -11.70
C TYR A 12 11.27 0.14 -10.90
N GLY A 13 9.99 0.29 -10.56
CA GLY A 13 9.52 1.35 -9.65
C GLY A 13 8.71 2.45 -10.33
N ILE A 14 8.70 3.65 -9.73
CA ILE A 14 7.95 4.81 -10.24
C ILE A 14 8.87 5.62 -11.15
N HIS A 15 8.42 5.81 -12.39
CA HIS A 15 9.13 6.57 -13.41
C HIS A 15 8.29 7.74 -13.89
N GLN A 16 8.97 8.82 -14.27
CA GLN A 16 8.35 10.03 -14.79
C GLN A 16 8.85 10.33 -16.20
N LEU A 17 7.91 10.51 -17.14
CA LEU A 17 8.18 10.99 -18.49
C LEU A 17 7.59 12.39 -18.63
N CYS A 18 8.45 13.40 -18.81
CA CYS A 18 8.04 14.77 -19.08
C CYS A 18 8.22 15.10 -20.57
N LEU A 19 7.18 15.63 -21.18
CA LEU A 19 7.09 15.96 -22.60
C LEU A 19 6.82 17.45 -22.74
N THR A 20 7.66 18.15 -23.49
CA THR A 20 7.42 19.55 -23.85
C THR A 20 7.13 19.61 -25.35
N PRO A 21 5.91 19.93 -25.77
CA PRO A 21 5.59 20.03 -27.18
C PRO A 21 6.32 21.23 -27.80
N VAL A 22 6.81 21.07 -29.02
CA VAL A 22 7.44 22.13 -29.81
C VAL A 22 6.69 22.23 -31.13
N ASP A 23 6.31 23.45 -31.51
CA ASP A 23 5.63 23.69 -32.78
C ASP A 23 6.60 23.84 -33.97
N SER A 24 6.05 24.05 -35.18
CA SER A 24 6.86 24.22 -36.40
C SER A 24 7.70 25.49 -36.42
N GLN A 25 7.47 26.42 -35.49
CA GLN A 25 8.20 27.67 -35.32
C GLN A 25 9.22 27.59 -34.17
N GLN A 26 9.48 26.40 -33.63
CA GLN A 26 10.34 26.16 -32.46
C GLN A 26 9.82 26.77 -31.15
N GLN A 27 8.53 27.08 -31.05
CA GLN A 27 7.94 27.56 -29.80
C GLN A 27 7.57 26.38 -28.92
N THR A 28 7.95 26.46 -27.63
CA THR A 28 7.65 25.45 -26.63
C THR A 28 6.28 25.69 -26.00
N GLY A 29 5.43 24.67 -25.95
CA GLY A 29 4.20 24.68 -25.18
C GLY A 29 4.40 24.21 -23.73
N SER A 30 3.30 24.03 -23.00
CA SER A 30 3.32 23.55 -21.62
C SER A 30 3.86 22.12 -21.51
N GLN A 31 4.76 21.91 -20.55
CA GLN A 31 5.27 20.57 -20.24
C GLN A 31 4.16 19.71 -19.60
N VAL A 32 4.06 18.46 -20.04
CA VAL A 32 3.17 17.44 -19.47
C VAL A 32 4.03 16.30 -18.93
N CYS A 33 3.86 15.94 -17.66
CA CYS A 33 4.57 14.82 -17.05
C CYS A 33 3.61 13.67 -16.76
N LEU A 34 3.99 12.46 -17.19
CA LEU A 34 3.30 11.20 -16.96
C LEU A 34 4.10 10.40 -15.95
N ASN A 35 3.44 9.92 -14.88
CA ASN A 35 4.05 8.98 -13.95
C ASN A 35 3.50 7.58 -14.22
N PHE A 36 4.37 6.59 -14.34
CA PHE A 36 4.02 5.18 -14.50
C PHE A 36 4.81 4.32 -13.54
N GLN A 37 4.22 3.18 -13.18
CA GLN A 37 4.79 2.24 -12.21
C GLN A 37 5.03 0.90 -12.92
N VAL A 38 6.28 0.44 -12.87
CA VAL A 38 6.72 -0.80 -13.52
C VAL A 38 7.02 -1.83 -12.45
N ASP A 39 6.47 -3.02 -12.68
CA ASP A 39 6.79 -4.29 -12.01
C ASP A 39 7.06 -4.14 -10.50
N VAL A 40 5.96 -4.05 -9.76
CA VAL A 40 6.00 -3.78 -8.32
C VAL A 40 6.28 -5.08 -7.60
N ASP A 41 7.52 -5.25 -7.14
CA ASP A 41 7.81 -6.23 -6.11
C ASP A 41 6.85 -6.03 -4.93
N SER A 42 6.23 -7.12 -4.49
CA SER A 42 5.33 -7.07 -3.32
C SER A 42 6.11 -6.55 -2.10
N PRO A 43 5.55 -5.62 -1.31
CA PRO A 43 6.22 -5.11 -0.11
C PRO A 43 6.64 -6.25 0.81
N GLN A 44 7.88 -6.21 1.30
CA GLN A 44 8.40 -7.21 2.21
C GLN A 44 8.15 -6.78 3.65
N PHE A 45 7.52 -7.65 4.45
CA PHE A 45 7.28 -7.40 5.87
C PHE A 45 8.60 -7.46 6.63
N ILE A 46 9.01 -6.35 7.22
CA ILE A 46 10.19 -6.26 8.07
C ILE A 46 9.84 -6.76 9.48
N ARG A 47 8.74 -6.26 10.03
CA ARG A 47 8.38 -6.48 11.43
C ARG A 47 6.87 -6.35 11.62
N MET A 48 6.33 -7.14 12.54
CA MET A 48 4.94 -7.07 12.98
C MET A 48 4.88 -6.75 14.47
N HIS A 49 3.87 -5.99 14.88
CA HIS A 49 3.64 -5.55 16.25
C HIS A 49 2.19 -5.80 16.69
N PRO A 50 1.96 -6.17 17.97
CA PRO A 50 2.96 -6.58 18.97
C PRO A 50 3.65 -7.92 18.62
N THR A 51 4.78 -8.19 19.27
CA THR A 51 5.50 -9.46 19.18
C THR A 51 5.44 -10.20 20.51
N GLY A 52 5.42 -11.54 20.48
CA GLY A 52 5.44 -12.37 21.69
C GLY A 52 4.04 -12.63 22.23
N ILE A 53 3.90 -12.63 23.56
CA ILE A 53 2.61 -12.83 24.24
C ILE A 53 1.76 -11.58 24.02
N VAL A 54 0.60 -11.75 23.40
CA VAL A 54 -0.33 -10.66 23.09
C VAL A 54 -1.42 -10.62 24.16
N PRO A 55 -1.67 -9.46 24.81
CA PRO A 55 -2.78 -9.31 25.74
C PRO A 55 -4.14 -9.50 25.07
N ASP A 56 -5.10 -10.05 25.82
CA ASP A 56 -6.46 -10.34 25.33
C ASP A 56 -7.22 -9.10 24.86
N ASN A 57 -6.84 -7.91 25.36
CA ASN A 57 -7.41 -6.62 25.00
C ASN A 57 -6.56 -5.81 24.02
N GLN A 58 -5.57 -6.43 23.36
CA GLN A 58 -4.72 -5.76 22.39
C GLN A 58 -5.56 -5.15 21.26
N SER A 59 -5.58 -3.82 21.16
CA SER A 59 -6.42 -3.13 20.18
C SER A 59 -5.63 -2.60 18.97
N THR A 60 -4.31 -2.45 19.08
CA THR A 60 -3.49 -1.82 18.05
C THR A 60 -2.44 -2.79 17.50
N TRP A 61 -2.37 -2.90 16.18
CA TRP A 61 -1.44 -3.78 15.49
C TRP A 61 -0.67 -2.97 14.46
N ALA A 62 0.55 -3.35 14.13
CA ALA A 62 1.29 -2.68 13.06
C ALA A 62 2.19 -3.62 12.27
N ILE A 63 2.43 -3.28 11.01
CA ILE A 63 3.40 -3.94 10.13
C ILE A 63 4.33 -2.86 9.57
N ASP A 64 5.63 -3.04 9.80
CA ASP A 64 6.66 -2.26 9.14
C ASP A 64 7.11 -2.99 7.86
N ILE A 65 7.29 -2.23 6.78
CA ILE A 65 7.53 -2.73 5.42
C ILE A 65 8.77 -2.06 4.80
N ASP A 66 9.37 -2.74 3.83
CA ASP A 66 10.63 -2.31 3.19
C ASP A 66 10.51 -1.04 2.33
N ARG A 67 9.30 -0.67 1.92
CA ARG A 67 9.03 0.44 0.99
C ARG A 67 7.81 1.26 1.40
N ASP A 68 7.68 2.44 0.81
CA ASP A 68 6.51 3.30 1.03
C ASP A 68 5.25 2.61 0.52
N ILE A 69 4.18 2.71 1.31
CA ILE A 69 2.87 2.16 0.96
C ILE A 69 1.86 3.28 0.81
N VAL A 70 0.97 3.09 -0.15
CA VAL A 70 -0.20 3.94 -0.34
C VAL A 70 -1.44 3.19 0.07
N SER A 71 -2.37 3.90 0.73
CA SER A 71 -3.68 3.34 1.07
C SER A 71 -4.40 2.87 -0.21
N PRO A 72 -5.04 1.68 -0.18
CA PRO A 72 -5.92 1.24 -1.26
C PRO A 72 -7.12 2.17 -1.35
N ARG A 73 -7.08 3.14 -2.27
CA ARG A 73 -8.19 4.07 -2.51
C ARG A 73 -9.12 3.50 -3.57
N ARG A 74 -10.44 3.57 -3.33
CA ARG A 74 -11.51 3.23 -4.30
C ARG A 74 -11.65 1.75 -4.66
N LEU A 75 -11.10 0.85 -3.84
CA LEU A 75 -11.32 -0.59 -3.99
C LEU A 75 -12.43 -1.04 -3.02
N ILE A 76 -13.46 -1.70 -3.54
CA ILE A 76 -14.52 -2.28 -2.73
C ILE A 76 -14.08 -3.69 -2.31
N GLY A 77 -14.25 -4.02 -1.02
CA GLY A 77 -14.02 -5.38 -0.52
C GLY A 77 -12.58 -5.71 -0.11
N VAL A 78 -11.70 -4.71 0.05
CA VAL A 78 -10.35 -4.93 0.61
C VAL A 78 -10.45 -5.01 2.12
N ASN A 79 -10.15 -6.16 2.68
CA ASN A 79 -10.26 -6.42 4.11
C ASN A 79 -8.93 -6.95 4.66
N ILE A 80 -8.65 -6.64 5.92
CA ILE A 80 -7.60 -7.29 6.70
C ILE A 80 -8.27 -8.29 7.62
N HIS A 81 -7.78 -9.53 7.58
CA HIS A 81 -8.35 -10.66 8.30
C HIS A 81 -7.40 -11.10 9.42
N PHE A 82 -7.96 -11.35 10.59
CA PHE A 82 -7.25 -11.84 11.76
C PHE A 82 -7.69 -13.28 12.03
N PHE A 83 -6.72 -14.17 12.21
CA PHE A 83 -6.96 -15.59 12.38
C PHE A 83 -6.37 -16.09 13.69
N LYS A 84 -7.04 -17.06 14.33
CA LYS A 84 -6.47 -17.85 15.42
C LYS A 84 -5.34 -18.71 14.88
N ARG A 85 -4.17 -18.65 15.53
CA ARG A 85 -3.02 -19.47 15.16
C ARG A 85 -3.26 -20.98 15.31
N SER A 86 -4.12 -21.39 16.25
CA SER A 86 -4.34 -22.80 16.58
C SER A 86 -5.11 -23.55 15.50
N ASN A 87 -6.07 -22.91 14.84
CA ASN A 87 -7.02 -23.55 13.93
C ASN A 87 -7.26 -22.76 12.63
N ASN A 88 -6.56 -21.64 12.40
CA ASN A 88 -6.77 -20.72 11.28
C ASN A 88 -8.22 -20.24 11.13
N GLU A 89 -9.00 -20.21 12.21
CA GLU A 89 -10.34 -19.66 12.22
C GLU A 89 -10.26 -18.13 12.17
N GLU A 90 -11.02 -17.50 11.26
CA GLU A 90 -11.16 -16.05 11.21
C GLU A 90 -11.88 -15.57 12.47
N VAL A 91 -11.23 -14.73 13.25
CA VAL A 91 -11.78 -14.17 14.50
C VAL A 91 -12.28 -12.76 14.31
N TYR A 92 -11.65 -12.01 13.41
CA TYR A 92 -12.00 -10.62 13.18
C TYR A 92 -11.57 -10.18 11.78
N ARG A 93 -12.25 -9.17 11.25
CA ARG A 93 -11.87 -8.51 10.00
C ARG A 93 -12.17 -7.02 10.07
N VAL A 94 -11.36 -6.23 9.39
CA VAL A 94 -11.55 -4.79 9.26
C VAL A 94 -11.48 -4.36 7.80
N ASP A 95 -12.26 -3.34 7.46
CA ASP A 95 -12.18 -2.69 6.15
C ASP A 95 -10.83 -1.97 6.02
N ALA A 96 -10.02 -2.41 5.06
CA ALA A 96 -8.67 -1.90 4.86
C ALA A 96 -8.63 -0.49 4.25
N THR A 97 -9.77 0.02 3.78
CA THR A 97 -9.92 1.35 3.21
C THR A 97 -10.42 2.39 4.23
N SER A 98 -10.91 1.92 5.37
CA SER A 98 -11.50 2.78 6.40
C SER A 98 -10.44 3.37 7.32
N PRO A 99 -10.32 4.72 7.43
CA PRO A 99 -9.37 5.36 8.34
C PRO A 99 -9.72 5.16 9.81
N ALA A 100 -10.93 4.67 10.13
CA ALA A 100 -11.31 4.30 11.49
C ALA A 100 -10.58 3.03 11.97
N PHE A 101 -10.18 2.15 11.05
CA PHE A 101 -9.56 0.87 11.37
C PHE A 101 -8.12 0.76 10.89
N VAL A 102 -7.70 1.51 9.87
CA VAL A 102 -6.36 1.38 9.30
C VAL A 102 -5.75 2.75 9.02
N ARG A 103 -4.50 2.91 9.45
CA ARG A 103 -3.66 4.07 9.13
C ARG A 103 -2.47 3.61 8.30
N TYR A 104 -2.33 4.17 7.11
CA TYR A 104 -1.19 3.97 6.23
C TYR A 104 -0.23 5.14 6.39
N GLU A 105 1.01 4.82 6.73
CA GLU A 105 2.13 5.76 6.86
C GLU A 105 3.28 5.27 5.96
N PRO A 106 4.25 6.13 5.60
CA PRO A 106 5.45 5.67 4.91
C PRO A 106 6.06 4.48 5.65
N ARG A 107 6.19 3.35 4.94
CA ARG A 107 6.78 2.10 5.43
C ARG A 107 6.08 1.46 6.63
N ARG A 108 4.85 1.86 6.96
CA ARG A 108 4.11 1.30 8.10
C ARG A 108 2.60 1.27 7.88
N ILE A 109 1.98 0.16 8.27
CA ILE A 109 0.53 0.02 8.34
C ILE A 109 0.15 -0.20 9.80
N THR A 110 -0.77 0.59 10.33
CA THR A 110 -1.31 0.43 11.69
C THR A 110 -2.79 0.04 11.61
N PHE A 111 -3.20 -0.96 12.37
CA PHE A 111 -4.58 -1.45 12.43
C PHE A 111 -5.16 -1.26 13.83
N TYR A 112 -6.46 -0.97 13.90
CA TYR A 112 -7.21 -0.76 15.12
C TYR A 112 -8.38 -1.74 15.18
N THR A 113 -8.48 -2.44 16.30
CA THR A 113 -9.46 -3.50 16.58
C THR A 113 -10.27 -3.18 17.84
N SER A 114 -10.35 -1.90 18.21
CA SER A 114 -10.96 -1.40 19.45
C SER A 114 -12.27 -2.10 19.79
N GLY A 115 -12.36 -2.64 21.01
CA GLY A 115 -13.55 -3.34 21.51
C GLY A 115 -13.57 -4.85 21.23
N TYR A 116 -12.56 -5.41 20.57
CA TYR A 116 -12.42 -6.86 20.41
C TYR A 116 -11.59 -7.49 21.54
N THR A 117 -11.95 -8.72 21.95
CA THR A 117 -11.21 -9.52 22.93
C THR A 117 -10.80 -10.83 22.28
N TRP A 118 -9.50 -11.14 22.27
CA TRP A 118 -8.92 -12.24 21.47
C TRP A 118 -9.15 -13.63 22.07
N ASN A 119 -9.35 -13.71 23.39
CA ASN A 119 -9.76 -14.92 24.08
C ASN A 119 -11.26 -14.84 24.38
N LYS A 120 -12.03 -15.73 23.74
CA LYS A 120 -13.37 -16.12 24.17
C LYS A 120 -13.36 -17.61 24.47
#